data_AF-A0A519U8R4-F1
#
_entry.id   AF-A0A519U8R4-F1
#
_cell.length_a   1.000
_cell.length_b   1.000
_cell.length_c   1.000
_cell.angle_alpha   90.00
_cell.angle_beta   90.00
_cell.angle_gamma   90.00
#
_symmetry.space_group_name_H-M   'P 1'
#
loop_
_entity.id
_entity.type
_entity.pdbx_description
1 polymer ?
#
loop_
_entity_poly.entity_id
_entity_poly.type
_entity_poly.pdbx_seq_one_letter_code
_entity_poly.pdbx_strand_id
1 'polypeptide(L)'
;MSLTTPGCKPREEELQTSGALEFSADTVKFDTVFTTLRTVTKRLWVYNRNPKGVNVDLVNLDQPTTSPYTLIINGDLKQTATNLFIRGQDSLLILVRAKLNDNGLTGAAKAYVVAEKLNFRTNGQDQHVVLRSFGQNIYLHDGVQLPCNAVWTNDRPHVLYNSVVVPKGCILRIKPGTRIYAHAGAALIVQGTLLVNSPADYNPGTGATDTVKAGNATIVRFAGDRSGETQYATAPGQWLGILFDASSRGNVIRYAQIQNSSYGALLYNPNNLSTRPDLLLQNSVIRYISGASANFAGAATQLASYNLLGISAGAGILSLSGKVTVENTLFSDCYEYAVLGYGGGEYNLNYCTVGNYAATSAVRSTASLTFTNSSALDGKMHNPGLAVSVKNSVVWGTIEDELFLENYDEYKSAVAVQNTLLRTKLYAATTDAAGKPGLAATSLNNVVNSDPKFVRPYGGASADYHLGPNSLGLNRSAQQVPPFLDRDLLNLPRPAARPDLGAYQSTK
;
A
#
# COMPACT_ATOMS: atom_id res chain seq x y z
N MET A 1 -74.71 20.51 0.32
CA MET A 1 -73.95 19.56 1.16
C MET A 1 -72.56 19.44 0.59
N SER A 2 -71.57 20.08 1.23
CA SER A 2 -70.16 19.90 0.87
C SER A 2 -69.66 18.68 1.64
N LEU A 3 -69.31 17.61 0.94
CA LEU A 3 -68.70 16.42 1.55
C LEU A 3 -67.28 16.79 1.98
N THR A 4 -67.07 17.04 3.28
CA THR A 4 -65.74 17.08 3.88
C THR A 4 -65.30 15.64 4.11
N THR A 5 -64.40 15.14 3.29
CA THR A 5 -63.70 13.88 3.58
C THR A 5 -62.79 14.10 4.79
N PRO A 6 -62.90 13.33 5.89
CA PRO A 6 -61.91 13.39 6.94
C PRO A 6 -60.64 12.77 6.37
N GLY A 7 -59.66 13.61 6.02
CA GLY A 7 -58.33 13.13 5.68
C GLY A 7 -57.74 12.44 6.90
N CYS A 8 -57.66 11.10 6.88
CA CYS A 8 -56.88 10.35 7.84
C CYS A 8 -55.42 10.79 7.71
N LYS A 9 -54.94 11.56 8.69
CA LYS A 9 -53.50 11.84 8.79
C LYS A 9 -52.80 10.51 9.09
N PRO A 10 -51.79 10.10 8.32
CA PRO A 10 -51.03 8.89 8.63
C PRO A 10 -50.46 8.96 10.04
N ARG A 11 -50.50 7.85 10.77
CA ARG A 11 -50.09 7.80 12.18
C ARG A 11 -48.64 8.23 12.37
N GLU A 12 -47.75 7.92 11.43
CA GLU A 12 -46.35 8.36 11.47
C GLU A 12 -46.18 9.89 11.35
N GLU A 13 -47.20 10.62 10.89
CA GLU A 13 -47.18 12.08 10.78
C GLU A 13 -47.82 12.80 11.97
N GLU A 14 -48.47 12.06 12.87
CA GLU A 14 -48.98 12.61 14.13
C GLU A 14 -47.81 12.90 15.05
N LEU A 15 -47.80 14.07 15.71
CA LEU A 15 -46.76 14.41 16.69
C LEU A 15 -47.06 13.70 18.02
N GLN A 16 -46.01 13.16 18.63
CA GLN A 16 -46.04 12.77 20.03
C GLN A 16 -45.09 13.64 20.86
N THR A 17 -45.44 13.86 22.13
CA THR A 17 -44.75 14.76 23.07
C THR A 17 -43.84 14.03 24.07
N SER A 18 -43.65 12.72 23.88
CA SER A 18 -42.79 11.85 24.68
C SER A 18 -42.02 10.89 23.78
N GLY A 19 -41.04 10.17 24.31
CA GLY A 19 -40.19 9.24 23.56
C GLY A 19 -38.83 9.85 23.20
N ALA A 20 -37.85 8.96 23.00
CA ALA A 20 -36.45 9.30 22.73
C ALA A 20 -36.04 8.87 21.31
N LEU A 21 -34.91 9.39 20.86
CA LEU A 21 -34.23 8.95 19.65
C LEU A 21 -33.31 7.76 19.93
N GLU A 22 -33.08 6.93 18.93
CA GLU A 22 -32.04 5.90 18.93
C GLU A 22 -30.95 6.27 17.92
N PHE A 23 -29.69 6.04 18.26
CA PHE A 23 -28.57 6.38 17.39
C PHE A 23 -27.88 5.11 16.90
N SER A 24 -27.39 5.12 15.65
CA SER A 24 -26.60 3.99 15.13
C SER A 24 -25.27 3.76 15.85
N ALA A 25 -24.80 4.75 16.62
CA ALA A 25 -23.61 4.67 17.44
C ALA A 25 -23.70 5.63 18.63
N ASP A 26 -23.11 5.25 19.76
CA ASP A 26 -22.89 6.11 20.93
C ASP A 26 -21.72 7.08 20.73
N THR A 27 -20.74 6.67 19.91
CA THR A 27 -19.56 7.46 19.54
C THR A 27 -19.26 7.34 18.05
N VAL A 28 -19.20 8.48 17.35
CA VAL A 28 -18.60 8.57 16.02
C VAL A 28 -17.10 8.80 16.18
N LYS A 29 -16.32 7.72 16.03
CA LYS A 29 -14.86 7.73 16.17
C LYS A 29 -14.19 8.01 14.84
N PHE A 30 -13.24 8.94 14.80
CA PHE A 30 -12.22 9.07 13.77
C PHE A 30 -10.91 8.60 14.40
N ASP A 31 -10.22 7.67 13.75
CA ASP A 31 -8.98 7.11 14.30
C ASP A 31 -7.83 8.12 14.15
N THR A 32 -6.72 7.74 13.51
CA THR A 32 -5.62 8.69 13.27
C THR A 32 -6.07 9.73 12.24
N VAL A 33 -6.23 10.97 12.69
CA VAL A 33 -6.55 12.13 11.87
C VAL A 33 -5.32 13.01 11.75
N PHE A 34 -4.76 13.10 10.55
CA PHE A 34 -3.71 14.05 10.29
C PHE A 34 -4.24 15.48 10.40
N THR A 35 -3.55 16.32 11.16
CA THR A 35 -3.92 17.72 11.30
C THR A 35 -3.86 18.44 9.95
N THR A 36 -4.62 19.51 9.81
CA THR A 36 -4.75 20.34 8.60
C THR A 36 -5.44 19.65 7.40
N LEU A 37 -5.61 18.32 7.44
CA LEU A 37 -6.36 17.55 6.46
C LEU A 37 -7.80 17.29 6.91
N ARG A 38 -8.70 17.20 5.94
CA ARG A 38 -10.11 16.85 6.19
C ARG A 38 -10.24 15.33 6.22
N THR A 39 -10.95 14.80 7.21
CA THR A 39 -11.25 13.37 7.29
C THR A 39 -12.25 12.95 6.21
N VAL A 40 -12.37 11.64 6.05
CA VAL A 40 -13.56 11.06 5.42
C VAL A 40 -14.83 11.46 6.19
N THR A 41 -15.95 11.40 5.48
CA THR A 41 -17.26 11.67 6.06
C THR A 41 -17.85 10.37 6.63
N LYS A 42 -18.16 10.33 7.93
CA LYS A 42 -18.85 9.23 8.60
C LYS A 42 -20.36 9.48 8.65
N ARG A 43 -21.13 8.40 8.63
CA ARG A 43 -22.60 8.42 8.71
C ARG A 43 -23.03 8.15 10.15
N LEU A 44 -23.96 8.96 10.64
CA LEU A 44 -24.70 8.75 11.88
C LEU A 44 -26.18 8.73 11.52
N TRP A 45 -26.81 7.58 11.73
CA TRP A 45 -28.27 7.49 11.61
C TRP A 45 -28.90 7.79 12.95
N VAL A 46 -29.94 8.63 12.90
CA VAL A 46 -30.74 9.03 14.05
C VAL A 46 -32.16 8.50 13.80
N TYR A 47 -32.57 7.49 14.54
CA TYR A 47 -33.83 6.79 14.35
C TYR A 47 -34.91 7.31 15.28
N ASN A 48 -36.08 7.59 14.71
CA ASN A 48 -37.31 7.69 15.47
C ASN A 48 -38.00 6.31 15.49
N ARG A 49 -37.66 5.47 16.47
CA ARG A 49 -38.33 4.16 16.66
C ARG A 49 -39.73 4.25 17.24
N ASN A 50 -40.22 5.46 17.51
CA ASN A 50 -41.57 5.65 18.02
C ASN A 50 -42.61 5.49 16.89
N PRO A 51 -43.87 5.11 17.21
CA PRO A 51 -44.91 4.92 16.20
C PRO A 51 -45.44 6.23 15.60
N LYS A 52 -45.13 7.38 16.22
CA LYS A 52 -45.56 8.72 15.83
C LYS A 52 -44.36 9.61 15.57
N GLY A 53 -44.56 10.69 14.83
CA GLY A 53 -43.53 11.67 14.53
C GLY A 53 -43.05 12.42 15.77
N VAL A 54 -41.78 12.80 15.78
CA VAL A 54 -41.16 13.62 16.83
C VAL A 54 -40.58 14.90 16.24
N ASN A 55 -40.61 15.97 17.03
CA ASN A 55 -39.86 17.19 16.73
C ASN A 55 -38.58 17.18 17.55
N VAL A 56 -37.46 17.27 16.86
CA VAL A 56 -36.15 17.54 17.44
C VAL A 56 -35.97 19.04 17.49
N ASP A 57 -36.11 19.61 18.67
CA ASP A 57 -36.04 21.04 18.94
C ASP A 57 -34.67 21.61 18.56
N LEU A 58 -33.60 20.87 18.86
CA LEU A 58 -32.23 21.28 18.63
C LEU A 58 -31.34 20.10 18.29
N VAL A 59 -30.50 20.27 17.27
CA VAL A 59 -29.31 19.48 17.00
C VAL A 59 -28.12 20.43 16.89
N ASN A 60 -27.12 20.32 17.76
CA ASN A 60 -25.93 21.17 17.71
C ASN A 60 -24.68 20.49 18.29
N LEU A 61 -23.53 21.05 17.96
CA LEU A 61 -22.26 20.75 18.63
C LEU A 61 -22.13 21.54 19.94
N ASP A 62 -21.30 21.09 20.87
CA ASP A 62 -21.02 21.86 22.10
C ASP A 62 -20.46 23.26 21.79
N GLN A 63 -19.63 23.39 20.75
CA GLN A 63 -18.99 24.62 20.31
C GLN A 63 -19.14 24.81 18.79
N PRO A 64 -20.35 25.10 18.27
CA PRO A 64 -20.64 25.07 16.83
C PRO A 64 -19.77 25.99 15.97
N THR A 65 -19.24 27.07 16.54
CA THR A 65 -18.44 28.09 15.85
C THR A 65 -16.96 27.75 15.77
N THR A 66 -16.42 27.01 16.74
CA THR A 66 -14.99 26.67 16.83
C THR A 66 -14.73 25.18 16.68
N SER A 67 -15.79 24.37 16.56
CA SER A 67 -15.69 22.94 16.41
C SER A 67 -14.85 22.56 15.19
N PRO A 68 -13.91 21.61 15.34
CA PRO A 68 -13.21 21.04 14.21
C PRO A 68 -14.09 20.03 13.44
N TYR A 69 -15.28 19.69 13.96
CA TYR A 69 -16.26 18.85 13.28
C TYR A 69 -17.17 19.70 12.39
N THR A 70 -17.58 19.13 11.27
CA THR A 70 -18.54 19.71 10.35
C THR A 70 -19.68 18.73 10.15
N LEU A 71 -20.90 19.21 10.33
CA LEU A 71 -22.12 18.45 10.14
C LEU A 71 -22.79 18.77 8.81
N ILE A 72 -23.34 17.72 8.18
CA ILE A 72 -24.34 17.84 7.13
C ILE A 72 -25.59 17.13 7.66
N ILE A 73 -26.63 17.91 7.96
CA ILE A 73 -27.85 17.45 8.61
C ILE A 73 -28.97 17.43 7.57
N ASN A 74 -29.45 16.24 7.23
CA ASN A 74 -30.45 16.02 6.18
C ASN A 74 -30.09 16.61 4.81
N GLY A 75 -28.81 16.59 4.45
CA GLY A 75 -28.30 17.16 3.20
C GLY A 75 -27.81 18.60 3.29
N ASP A 76 -28.18 19.34 4.35
CA ASP A 76 -27.75 20.73 4.53
C ASP A 76 -26.46 20.83 5.34
N LEU A 77 -25.48 21.59 4.84
CA LEU A 77 -24.25 21.91 5.56
C LEU A 77 -24.53 22.94 6.66
N LYS A 78 -24.80 22.49 7.88
CA LYS A 78 -25.10 23.33 9.04
C LYS A 78 -24.65 22.70 10.35
N GLN A 79 -24.04 23.50 11.24
CA GLN A 79 -23.55 23.07 12.56
C GLN A 79 -24.64 23.08 13.65
N THR A 80 -25.79 23.67 13.32
CA THR A 80 -26.95 23.73 14.19
C THR A 80 -28.20 23.61 13.33
N ALA A 81 -29.16 22.84 13.81
CA ALA A 81 -30.47 22.70 13.21
C ALA A 81 -31.53 22.72 14.30
N THR A 82 -32.67 23.31 13.99
CA THR A 82 -33.79 23.44 14.93
C THR A 82 -35.06 22.97 14.27
N ASN A 83 -36.03 22.51 15.08
CA ASN A 83 -37.36 22.10 14.62
C ASN A 83 -37.32 21.06 13.49
N LEU A 84 -36.49 20.01 13.64
CA LEU A 84 -36.43 18.92 12.68
C LEU A 84 -37.54 17.92 12.96
N PHE A 85 -38.43 17.73 12.00
CA PHE A 85 -39.48 16.72 12.07
C PHE A 85 -38.96 15.38 11.56
N ILE A 86 -39.10 14.32 12.37
CA ILE A 86 -38.80 12.94 11.97
C ILE A 86 -40.09 12.13 12.11
N ARG A 87 -40.58 11.55 11.01
CA ARG A 87 -41.78 10.70 11.02
C ARG A 87 -41.61 9.48 11.94
N GLY A 88 -42.72 8.93 12.40
CA GLY A 88 -42.73 7.67 13.13
C GLY A 88 -42.10 6.55 12.30
N GLN A 89 -41.29 5.70 12.93
CA GLN A 89 -40.53 4.63 12.27
C GLN A 89 -39.56 5.09 11.17
N ASP A 90 -39.23 6.37 11.11
CA ASP A 90 -38.33 6.95 10.13
C ASP A 90 -36.97 7.33 10.75
N SER A 91 -36.07 7.88 9.94
CA SER A 91 -34.72 8.24 10.34
C SER A 91 -34.24 9.53 9.71
N LEU A 92 -33.31 10.18 10.39
CA LEU A 92 -32.54 11.31 9.91
C LEU A 92 -31.10 10.85 9.70
N LEU A 93 -30.52 11.20 8.54
CA LEU A 93 -29.10 11.01 8.29
C LEU A 93 -28.32 12.28 8.64
N ILE A 94 -27.31 12.10 9.48
CA ILE A 94 -26.29 13.12 9.75
C ILE A 94 -24.96 12.60 9.22
N LEU A 95 -24.29 13.42 8.43
CA LEU A 95 -22.93 13.17 7.99
C LEU A 95 -21.97 14.01 8.82
N VAL A 96 -20.92 13.38 9.34
CA VAL A 96 -19.92 14.02 10.21
C VAL A 96 -18.55 13.91 9.54
N ARG A 97 -17.83 15.01 9.46
CA ARG A 97 -16.40 15.03 9.06
C ARG A 97 -15.63 15.96 9.98
N ALA A 98 -14.32 15.77 10.10
CA ALA A 98 -13.46 16.62 10.92
C ALA A 98 -12.33 17.25 10.10
N LYS A 99 -11.83 18.39 10.57
CA LYS A 99 -10.55 18.97 10.17
C LYS A 99 -9.89 19.51 11.43
N LEU A 100 -8.94 18.78 11.97
CA LEU A 100 -8.23 19.18 13.18
C LEU A 100 -7.17 20.23 12.84
N ASN A 101 -7.03 21.26 13.67
CA ASN A 101 -5.93 22.22 13.56
C ASN A 101 -4.64 21.61 14.09
N ASP A 102 -3.50 22.06 13.56
CA ASP A 102 -2.21 21.79 14.20
C ASP A 102 -2.23 22.40 15.61
N ASN A 103 -1.83 21.63 16.61
CA ASN A 103 -1.83 22.07 18.00
C ASN A 103 -0.55 22.82 18.41
N GLY A 104 0.35 23.10 17.46
CA GLY A 104 1.57 23.88 17.66
C GLY A 104 2.66 23.17 18.46
N LEU A 105 2.46 21.91 18.86
CA LEU A 105 3.48 21.13 19.57
C LEU A 105 4.65 20.84 18.62
N THR A 106 5.83 21.31 19.01
CA THR A 106 7.10 20.98 18.37
C THR A 106 7.67 19.70 18.98
N GLY A 107 8.10 18.75 18.15
CA GLY A 107 8.67 17.46 18.60
C GLY A 107 7.75 16.26 18.41
N ALA A 108 8.17 15.10 18.96
CA ALA A 108 7.60 13.78 18.69
C ALA A 108 6.07 13.79 18.65
N ALA A 109 5.48 13.25 17.56
CA ALA A 109 4.06 13.19 17.30
C ALA A 109 3.25 12.55 18.45
N LYS A 110 2.94 13.33 19.49
CA LYS A 110 2.01 12.91 20.53
C LYS A 110 0.62 13.06 19.96
N ALA A 111 0.02 11.92 19.65
CA ALA A 111 -1.39 11.87 19.33
C ALA A 111 -2.18 12.54 20.46
N TYR A 112 -3.11 13.41 20.11
CA TYR A 112 -4.00 14.07 21.07
C TYR A 112 -5.45 13.72 20.75
N VAL A 113 -6.29 13.69 21.78
CA VAL A 113 -7.70 13.35 21.62
C VAL A 113 -8.51 14.64 21.57
N VAL A 114 -9.32 14.79 20.53
CA VAL A 114 -10.36 15.83 20.46
C VAL A 114 -11.70 15.13 20.60
N ALA A 115 -12.50 15.53 21.59
CA ALA A 115 -13.82 15.00 21.83
C ALA A 115 -14.84 16.13 21.98
N GLU A 116 -16.01 15.96 21.39
CA GLU A 116 -17.10 16.92 21.45
C GLU A 116 -18.44 16.18 21.39
N LYS A 117 -19.50 16.71 22.01
CA LYS A 117 -20.83 16.13 21.91
C LYS A 117 -21.60 16.74 20.76
N LEU A 118 -22.27 15.86 20.01
CA LEU A 118 -23.39 16.22 19.15
C LEU A 118 -24.66 16.03 19.97
N ASN A 119 -25.27 17.13 20.37
CA ASN A 119 -26.42 17.18 21.27
C ASN A 119 -27.73 17.18 20.48
N PHE A 120 -28.74 16.52 21.04
CA PHE A 120 -30.10 16.42 20.53
C PHE A 120 -31.07 16.78 21.66
N ARG A 121 -31.97 17.73 21.43
CA ARG A 121 -33.10 18.00 22.31
C ARG A 121 -34.38 17.60 21.60
N THR A 122 -35.12 16.64 22.16
CA THR A 122 -36.35 16.09 21.58
C THR A 122 -37.35 15.91 22.70
N ASN A 123 -38.55 16.48 22.59
CA ASN A 123 -39.61 16.33 23.60
C ASN A 123 -39.16 16.68 25.04
N GLY A 124 -38.31 17.70 25.18
CA GLY A 124 -37.72 18.10 26.46
C GLY A 124 -36.67 17.14 27.05
N GLN A 125 -36.26 16.10 26.31
CA GLN A 125 -35.18 15.19 26.69
C GLN A 125 -33.90 15.54 25.93
N ASP A 126 -32.78 15.55 26.65
CA ASP A 126 -31.44 15.76 26.09
C ASP A 126 -30.73 14.42 25.89
N GLN A 127 -30.28 14.18 24.66
CA GLN A 127 -29.45 13.05 24.30
C GLN A 127 -28.20 13.54 23.57
N HIS A 128 -27.15 12.72 23.52
CA HIS A 128 -25.95 13.09 22.79
C HIS A 128 -25.26 11.86 22.19
N VAL A 129 -24.49 12.13 21.13
CA VAL A 129 -23.52 11.22 20.54
C VAL A 129 -22.15 11.85 20.66
N VAL A 130 -21.14 11.09 21.07
CA VAL A 130 -19.78 11.60 21.20
C VAL A 130 -19.08 11.58 19.85
N LEU A 131 -18.51 12.70 19.43
CA LEU A 131 -17.58 12.79 18.30
C LEU A 131 -16.16 12.74 18.86
N ARG A 132 -15.35 11.76 18.43
CA ARG A 132 -13.99 11.58 18.98
C ARG A 132 -12.97 11.38 17.87
N SER A 133 -11.89 12.15 17.88
CA SER A 133 -10.79 12.08 16.91
C SER A 133 -9.43 11.95 17.60
N PHE A 134 -8.50 11.17 17.05
CA PHE A 134 -7.10 11.14 17.49
C PHE A 134 -6.25 11.94 16.51
N GLY A 135 -5.92 13.18 16.86
CA GLY A 135 -5.13 14.08 16.03
C GLY A 135 -3.64 13.75 16.05
N GLN A 136 -2.98 13.84 14.89
CA GLN A 136 -1.55 13.67 14.73
C GLN A 136 -0.97 14.80 13.85
N ASN A 137 -0.01 15.56 14.40
CA ASN A 137 0.70 16.59 13.64
C ASN A 137 1.58 15.95 12.56
N ILE A 138 1.70 16.62 11.43
CA ILE A 138 2.38 16.11 10.24
C ILE A 138 3.29 17.15 9.60
N TYR A 139 4.22 16.66 8.77
CA TYR A 139 4.78 17.45 7.67
C TYR A 139 3.92 17.22 6.43
N LEU A 140 3.09 18.19 6.08
CA LEU A 140 2.29 18.15 4.86
C LEU A 140 3.15 18.60 3.66
N HIS A 141 3.22 17.75 2.65
CA HIS A 141 3.85 18.04 1.36
C HIS A 141 2.76 18.00 0.29
N ASP A 142 2.28 19.17 -0.14
CA ASP A 142 1.14 19.28 -1.06
C ASP A 142 1.56 19.81 -2.44
N GLY A 143 1.73 18.93 -3.42
CA GLY A 143 2.03 19.35 -4.80
C GLY A 143 3.36 20.12 -4.94
N VAL A 144 4.35 19.81 -4.09
CA VAL A 144 5.58 20.59 -3.96
C VAL A 144 6.79 19.93 -4.62
N GLN A 145 7.74 20.76 -5.06
CA GLN A 145 9.12 20.34 -5.25
C GLN A 145 9.88 20.48 -3.93
N LEU A 146 10.55 19.41 -3.51
CA LEU A 146 11.32 19.43 -2.25
C LEU A 146 12.57 20.29 -2.39
N PRO A 147 13.02 20.95 -1.31
CA PRO A 147 14.32 21.60 -1.27
C PRO A 147 15.43 20.56 -1.48
N CYS A 148 16.53 20.99 -2.10
CA CYS A 148 17.67 20.12 -2.32
C CYS A 148 18.25 19.62 -0.99
N ASN A 149 18.61 18.33 -0.94
CA ASN A 149 19.10 17.67 0.28
C ASN A 149 18.08 17.64 1.42
N ALA A 150 16.78 17.59 1.10
CA ALA A 150 15.73 17.37 2.08
C ALA A 150 16.01 16.11 2.91
N VAL A 151 15.84 16.24 4.23
CA VAL A 151 15.95 15.13 5.18
C VAL A 151 14.61 14.94 5.85
N TRP A 152 14.06 13.73 5.75
CA TRP A 152 12.84 13.33 6.45
C TRP A 152 13.21 12.49 7.67
N THR A 153 12.68 12.87 8.83
CA THR A 153 12.96 12.28 10.14
C THR A 153 11.72 11.62 10.72
N ASN A 154 11.89 10.88 11.81
CA ASN A 154 10.80 10.16 12.47
C ASN A 154 10.15 10.92 13.64
N ASP A 155 10.41 12.23 13.78
CA ASP A 155 9.80 13.06 14.82
C ASP A 155 8.29 13.22 14.58
N ARG A 156 7.85 13.29 13.33
CA ARG A 156 6.43 13.25 12.96
C ARG A 156 6.23 12.63 11.58
N PRO A 157 5.03 12.14 11.24
CA PRO A 157 4.77 11.62 9.92
C PRO A 157 4.89 12.68 8.83
N HIS A 158 5.36 12.26 7.66
CA HIS A 158 5.29 13.03 6.42
C HIS A 158 4.07 12.56 5.63
N VAL A 159 3.24 13.50 5.17
CA VAL A 159 2.04 13.20 4.39
C VAL A 159 2.15 13.85 3.02
N LEU A 160 2.05 13.03 1.99
CA LEU A 160 2.02 13.45 0.59
C LEU A 160 0.56 13.69 0.20
N TYR A 161 0.26 14.93 -0.11
CA TYR A 161 -0.98 15.32 -0.78
C TYR A 161 -0.57 15.73 -2.21
N ASN A 162 -1.19 15.16 -3.23
CA ASN A 162 -0.71 15.29 -4.61
C ASN A 162 0.76 14.79 -4.80
N SER A 163 1.36 15.10 -5.94
CA SER A 163 2.73 14.67 -6.26
C SER A 163 3.78 15.51 -5.55
N VAL A 164 4.72 14.83 -4.89
CA VAL A 164 5.89 15.44 -4.26
C VAL A 164 7.11 15.08 -5.08
N VAL A 165 7.87 16.08 -5.53
CA VAL A 165 8.98 15.89 -6.46
C VAL A 165 10.32 16.06 -5.75
N VAL A 166 11.21 15.08 -5.87
CA VAL A 166 12.64 15.23 -5.58
C VAL A 166 13.31 15.74 -6.87
N PRO A 167 13.76 17.00 -6.95
CA PRO A 167 14.25 17.58 -8.19
C PRO A 167 15.50 16.87 -8.73
N LYS A 168 15.72 16.97 -10.04
CA LYS A 168 16.93 16.45 -10.70
C LYS A 168 18.20 16.99 -10.04
N GLY A 169 19.15 16.11 -9.75
CA GLY A 169 20.40 16.45 -9.06
C GLY A 169 20.28 16.65 -7.55
N CYS A 170 19.07 16.57 -6.98
CA CYS A 170 18.86 16.67 -5.54
C CYS A 170 18.64 15.31 -4.88
N ILE A 171 18.95 15.25 -3.58
CA ILE A 171 18.81 14.03 -2.78
C ILE A 171 17.67 14.23 -1.78
N LEU A 172 16.76 13.26 -1.69
CA LEU A 172 15.88 13.07 -0.54
C LEU A 172 16.44 11.95 0.33
N ARG A 173 16.77 12.27 1.58
CA ARG A 173 17.28 11.29 2.56
C ARG A 173 16.23 11.02 3.63
N ILE A 174 15.74 9.79 3.70
CA ILE A 174 14.73 9.34 4.66
C ILE A 174 15.40 8.51 5.75
N LYS A 175 15.34 9.02 6.98
CA LYS A 175 16.01 8.46 8.16
C LYS A 175 15.22 7.28 8.76
N PRO A 176 15.86 6.46 9.63
CA PRO A 176 15.21 5.30 10.25
C PRO A 176 13.92 5.64 10.98
N GLY A 177 12.92 4.77 10.80
CA GLY A 177 11.64 4.88 11.48
C GLY A 177 10.66 5.92 10.93
N THR A 178 11.04 6.66 9.90
CA THR A 178 10.19 7.67 9.27
C THR A 178 8.88 7.05 8.78
N ARG A 179 7.78 7.76 9.03
CA ARG A 179 6.43 7.37 8.61
C ARG A 179 5.98 8.27 7.48
N ILE A 180 5.69 7.66 6.34
CA ILE A 180 5.26 8.35 5.13
C ILE A 180 3.87 7.84 4.77
N TYR A 181 2.92 8.75 4.70
CA TYR A 181 1.56 8.48 4.26
C TYR A 181 1.26 9.25 2.98
N ALA A 182 0.50 8.65 2.08
CA ALA A 182 0.15 9.28 0.81
C ALA A 182 -1.36 9.25 0.62
N HIS A 183 -1.91 10.39 0.18
CA HIS A 183 -3.31 10.49 -0.19
C HIS A 183 -3.61 9.75 -1.49
N ALA A 184 -4.90 9.49 -1.75
CA ALA A 184 -5.36 8.95 -3.01
C ALA A 184 -4.87 9.81 -4.20
N GLY A 185 -4.21 9.16 -5.16
CA GLY A 185 -3.61 9.82 -6.32
C GLY A 185 -2.27 10.52 -6.08
N ALA A 186 -1.74 10.55 -4.85
CA ALA A 186 -0.42 11.11 -4.56
C ALA A 186 0.71 10.14 -4.98
N ALA A 187 1.83 10.72 -5.41
CA ALA A 187 3.06 9.99 -5.75
C ALA A 187 4.29 10.70 -5.20
N LEU A 188 5.33 9.93 -4.86
CA LEU A 188 6.67 10.47 -4.68
C LEU A 188 7.41 10.35 -6.01
N ILE A 189 7.62 11.46 -6.70
CA ILE A 189 8.32 11.52 -7.98
C ILE A 189 9.78 11.86 -7.71
N VAL A 190 10.68 10.97 -8.07
CA VAL A 190 12.12 11.10 -7.88
C VAL A 190 12.76 11.38 -9.23
N GLN A 191 13.16 12.62 -9.48
CA GLN A 191 14.00 13.01 -10.62
C GLN A 191 15.49 13.03 -10.24
N GLY A 192 15.79 13.26 -8.97
CA GLY A 192 17.12 13.14 -8.39
C GLY A 192 17.39 11.75 -7.82
N THR A 193 17.70 11.70 -6.52
CA THR A 193 18.06 10.47 -5.80
C THR A 193 17.23 10.31 -4.53
N LEU A 194 16.73 9.10 -4.29
CA LEU A 194 16.08 8.70 -3.04
C LEU A 194 16.99 7.77 -2.22
N LEU A 195 17.25 8.13 -0.97
CA LEU A 195 18.02 7.32 -0.03
C LEU A 195 17.18 7.01 1.22
N VAL A 196 16.70 5.78 1.35
CA VAL A 196 15.94 5.30 2.51
C VAL A 196 16.78 4.31 3.30
N ASN A 197 17.06 4.62 4.57
CA ASN A 197 17.93 3.80 5.43
C ASN A 197 19.23 3.39 4.72
N SER A 198 19.85 4.33 4.02
CA SER A 198 21.12 4.07 3.33
C SER A 198 22.18 3.55 4.32
N PRO A 199 23.26 2.90 3.87
CA PRO A 199 24.31 2.43 4.77
C PRO A 199 24.92 3.50 5.67
N ALA A 200 24.84 4.78 5.29
CA ALA A 200 25.26 5.90 6.12
C ALA A 200 24.25 6.26 7.24
N ASP A 201 23.00 5.84 7.11
CA ASP A 201 21.91 6.18 8.03
C ASP A 201 21.53 5.03 8.97
N TYR A 202 21.67 3.78 8.52
CA TYR A 202 21.31 2.60 9.30
C TYR A 202 22.08 1.35 8.90
N ASN A 203 22.66 0.71 9.92
CA ASN A 203 23.19 -0.64 9.87
C ASN A 203 22.67 -1.40 11.09
N PRO A 204 22.06 -2.58 10.91
CA PRO A 204 21.66 -3.39 12.05
C PRO A 204 22.88 -4.00 12.74
N GLY A 205 22.68 -4.49 13.97
CA GLY A 205 23.71 -5.23 14.69
C GLY A 205 24.09 -6.54 13.99
N THR A 206 25.31 -7.00 14.23
CA THR A 206 25.90 -8.21 13.62
C THR A 206 26.01 -9.37 14.60
N GLY A 207 25.35 -9.32 15.75
CA GLY A 207 25.20 -10.44 16.66
C GLY A 207 24.36 -11.56 16.04
N ALA A 208 24.51 -12.78 16.57
CA ALA A 208 23.76 -13.94 16.08
C ALA A 208 22.25 -13.86 16.32
N THR A 209 21.84 -13.08 17.32
CA THR A 209 20.45 -12.88 17.74
C THR A 209 19.89 -11.51 17.37
N ASP A 210 20.66 -10.68 16.68
CA ASP A 210 20.23 -9.33 16.30
C ASP A 210 19.20 -9.41 15.18
N THR A 211 17.94 -9.10 15.51
CA THR A 211 16.84 -9.17 14.53
C THR A 211 16.30 -7.81 14.13
N VAL A 212 15.93 -7.68 12.87
CA VAL A 212 15.16 -6.56 12.32
C VAL A 212 13.79 -7.08 11.85
N LYS A 213 12.78 -6.95 12.70
CA LYS A 213 11.42 -7.40 12.44
C LYS A 213 10.57 -6.26 11.86
N ALA A 214 9.47 -6.65 11.21
CA ALA A 214 8.50 -5.71 10.64
C ALA A 214 7.88 -4.74 11.67
N GLY A 215 7.98 -5.01 12.98
CA GLY A 215 7.52 -4.12 14.06
C GLY A 215 8.58 -3.14 14.57
N ASN A 216 9.86 -3.30 14.22
CA ASN A 216 10.92 -2.44 14.74
C ASN A 216 10.70 -0.96 14.38
N ALA A 217 11.10 -0.10 15.31
CA ALA A 217 10.99 1.35 15.18
C ALA A 217 11.89 1.93 14.09
N THR A 218 12.90 1.19 13.61
CA THR A 218 13.84 1.62 12.56
C THR A 218 13.32 1.40 11.14
N ILE A 219 12.29 0.58 10.96
CA ILE A 219 11.67 0.33 9.65
C ILE A 219 10.97 1.60 9.16
N VAL A 220 11.36 2.09 7.99
CA VAL A 220 10.66 3.16 7.28
C VAL A 220 9.41 2.59 6.63
N ARG A 221 8.27 3.29 6.74
CA ARG A 221 7.00 2.80 6.16
C ARG A 221 6.35 3.80 5.24
N PHE A 222 5.95 3.33 4.06
CA PHE A 222 5.14 4.02 3.07
C PHE A 222 3.78 3.33 2.99
N ALA A 223 2.70 4.08 3.19
CA ALA A 223 1.33 3.54 3.14
C ALA A 223 0.32 4.60 2.68
N GLY A 224 -0.91 4.17 2.36
CA GLY A 224 -2.04 5.08 2.19
C GLY A 224 -2.37 5.79 3.50
N ASP A 225 -2.80 7.05 3.43
CA ASP A 225 -3.19 7.86 4.60
C ASP A 225 -4.44 7.34 5.35
N ARG A 226 -5.18 6.42 4.73
CA ARG A 226 -6.32 5.72 5.33
C ARG A 226 -5.99 4.37 5.97
N SER A 227 -4.74 3.90 5.85
CA SER A 227 -4.32 2.58 6.33
C SER A 227 -4.45 2.38 7.85
N GLY A 228 -4.64 3.45 8.62
CA GLY A 228 -4.93 3.39 10.06
C GLY A 228 -6.34 2.88 10.39
N GLU A 229 -7.29 2.92 9.45
CA GLU A 229 -8.62 2.34 9.62
C GLU A 229 -8.56 0.82 9.32
N THR A 230 -9.11 -0.02 10.19
CA THR A 230 -9.05 -1.49 10.09
C THR A 230 -9.44 -2.01 8.69
N GLN A 231 -10.49 -1.46 8.09
CA GLN A 231 -10.98 -1.87 6.77
C GLN A 231 -10.06 -1.50 5.60
N TYR A 232 -9.13 -0.56 5.79
CA TYR A 232 -8.17 -0.11 4.79
C TYR A 232 -6.73 -0.55 5.09
N ALA A 233 -6.46 -1.19 6.23
CA ALA A 233 -5.10 -1.61 6.59
C ALA A 233 -4.43 -2.48 5.51
N THR A 234 -5.20 -3.35 4.84
CA THR A 234 -4.72 -4.25 3.78
C THR A 234 -5.29 -3.92 2.40
N ALA A 235 -6.05 -2.83 2.25
CA ALA A 235 -6.65 -2.47 0.97
C ALA A 235 -5.55 -2.01 0.00
N PRO A 236 -5.39 -2.61 -1.19
CA PRO A 236 -4.35 -2.22 -2.13
C PRO A 236 -4.68 -0.91 -2.85
N GLY A 237 -3.67 -0.29 -3.48
CA GLY A 237 -3.87 0.81 -4.42
C GLY A 237 -4.53 2.07 -3.85
N GLN A 238 -4.26 2.42 -2.59
CA GLN A 238 -4.73 3.65 -1.93
C GLN A 238 -3.96 4.91 -2.35
N TRP A 239 -2.79 4.77 -2.96
CA TRP A 239 -1.96 5.84 -3.49
C TRP A 239 -1.16 5.32 -4.69
N LEU A 240 -0.53 6.19 -5.47
CA LEU A 240 0.12 5.75 -6.71
C LEU A 240 1.37 4.92 -6.45
N GLY A 241 2.35 5.48 -5.75
CA GLY A 241 3.62 4.82 -5.49
C GLY A 241 4.83 5.75 -5.53
N ILE A 242 6.02 5.15 -5.56
CA ILE A 242 7.29 5.86 -5.77
C ILE A 242 7.66 5.76 -7.24
N LEU A 243 7.77 6.89 -7.94
CA LEU A 243 8.15 6.95 -9.34
C LEU A 243 9.61 7.44 -9.44
N PHE A 244 10.46 6.68 -10.11
CA PHE A 244 11.81 7.06 -10.51
C PHE A 244 11.78 7.50 -11.97
N ASP A 245 11.96 8.79 -12.19
CA ASP A 245 11.99 9.39 -13.53
C ASP A 245 13.20 8.89 -14.33
N ALA A 246 13.14 9.01 -15.67
CA ALA A 246 14.22 8.62 -16.57
C ALA A 246 15.56 9.27 -16.22
N SER A 247 15.57 10.41 -15.52
CA SER A 247 16.78 11.10 -15.04
C SER A 247 17.29 10.66 -13.67
N SER A 248 16.52 9.87 -12.90
CA SER A 248 16.83 9.50 -11.52
C SER A 248 17.95 8.48 -11.40
N ARG A 249 18.90 8.69 -10.49
CA ARG A 249 20.08 7.82 -10.34
C ARG A 249 20.44 7.54 -8.88
N GLY A 250 21.06 6.39 -8.64
CA GLY A 250 21.71 6.03 -7.36
C GLY A 250 20.71 5.79 -6.23
N ASN A 251 19.53 5.29 -6.55
CA ASN A 251 18.45 5.14 -5.57
C ASN A 251 18.63 3.91 -4.70
N VAL A 252 18.44 4.08 -3.40
CA VAL A 252 18.60 3.03 -2.40
C VAL A 252 17.39 3.02 -1.47
N ILE A 253 16.73 1.86 -1.37
CA ILE A 253 15.68 1.61 -0.39
C ILE A 253 16.06 0.39 0.44
N ARG A 254 16.31 0.59 1.73
CA ARG A 254 16.67 -0.49 2.67
C ARG A 254 15.73 -0.51 3.86
N TYR A 255 15.51 -1.69 4.46
CA TYR A 255 14.77 -1.81 5.73
C TYR A 255 13.45 -1.02 5.72
N ALA A 256 12.70 -1.16 4.64
CA ALA A 256 11.48 -0.41 4.39
C ALA A 256 10.30 -1.33 4.18
N GLN A 257 9.11 -0.81 4.46
CA GLN A 257 7.85 -1.44 4.12
C GLN A 257 7.07 -0.50 3.20
N ILE A 258 6.80 -0.94 1.98
CA ILE A 258 5.99 -0.20 1.01
C ILE A 258 4.69 -0.98 0.82
N GLN A 259 3.56 -0.31 1.04
CA GLN A 259 2.27 -0.98 0.97
C GLN A 259 1.11 -0.11 0.51
N ASN A 260 0.02 -0.79 0.17
CA ASN A 260 -1.26 -0.18 -0.20
C ASN A 260 -1.13 0.77 -1.40
N SER A 261 -0.20 0.55 -2.32
CA SER A 261 -0.01 1.42 -3.50
C SER A 261 -0.44 0.73 -4.79
N SER A 262 -0.51 1.49 -5.88
CA SER A 262 -0.73 0.93 -7.21
C SER A 262 0.53 0.31 -7.78
N TYR A 263 1.66 0.97 -7.57
CA TYR A 263 3.00 0.39 -7.76
C TYR A 263 3.84 0.66 -6.52
N GLY A 264 4.65 -0.32 -6.08
CA GLY A 264 5.58 -0.08 -4.98
C GLY A 264 6.68 0.88 -5.42
N ALA A 265 7.30 0.55 -6.55
CA ALA A 265 8.23 1.40 -7.30
C ALA A 265 7.95 1.33 -8.80
N LEU A 266 7.94 2.48 -9.48
CA LEU A 266 7.87 2.61 -10.92
C LEU A 266 9.18 3.19 -11.45
N LEU A 267 9.94 2.47 -12.27
CA LEU A 267 11.08 3.02 -13.01
C LEU A 267 10.63 3.42 -14.41
N TYR A 268 10.64 4.71 -14.72
CA TYR A 268 10.08 5.25 -15.95
C TYR A 268 11.17 5.55 -16.99
N ASN A 269 11.33 4.69 -18.00
CA ASN A 269 12.20 4.91 -19.15
C ASN A 269 11.61 4.24 -20.42
N PRO A 270 10.43 4.68 -20.89
CA PRO A 270 9.68 3.97 -21.94
C PRO A 270 10.40 3.92 -23.31
N ASN A 271 11.35 4.83 -23.55
CA ASN A 271 12.16 4.89 -24.77
C ASN A 271 13.46 4.06 -24.68
N ASN A 272 13.64 3.26 -23.62
CA ASN A 272 14.81 2.40 -23.41
C ASN A 272 16.16 3.16 -23.51
N LEU A 273 16.21 4.40 -23.01
CA LEU A 273 17.38 5.26 -23.11
C LEU A 273 18.46 4.88 -22.10
N SER A 274 19.72 5.11 -22.47
CA SER A 274 20.87 5.02 -21.56
C SER A 274 21.34 6.44 -21.17
N THR A 275 21.76 6.69 -19.92
CA THR A 275 21.74 5.78 -18.77
C THR A 275 20.31 5.50 -18.29
N ARG A 276 20.06 4.33 -17.70
CA ARG A 276 18.75 3.92 -17.19
C ARG A 276 18.53 4.44 -15.76
N PRO A 277 17.27 4.71 -15.33
CA PRO A 277 16.98 4.83 -13.90
C PRO A 277 17.27 3.53 -13.18
N ASP A 278 17.79 3.62 -11.95
CA ASP A 278 18.18 2.48 -11.15
C ASP A 278 17.54 2.46 -9.76
N LEU A 279 17.38 1.26 -9.20
CA LEU A 279 16.94 1.04 -7.83
C LEU A 279 17.67 -0.16 -7.22
N LEU A 280 18.31 0.07 -6.07
CA LEU A 280 18.74 -0.98 -5.14
C LEU A 280 17.71 -1.09 -3.99
N LEU A 281 16.98 -2.20 -3.95
CA LEU A 281 16.02 -2.52 -2.89
C LEU A 281 16.56 -3.68 -2.04
N GLN A 282 16.80 -3.46 -0.75
CA GLN A 282 17.34 -4.50 0.13
C GLN A 282 16.54 -4.62 1.43
N ASN A 283 16.45 -5.83 1.98
CA ASN A 283 15.91 -6.09 3.32
C ASN A 283 14.54 -5.40 3.54
N SER A 284 13.67 -5.46 2.53
CA SER A 284 12.43 -4.70 2.52
C SER A 284 11.22 -5.60 2.30
N VAL A 285 10.04 -5.04 2.52
CA VAL A 285 8.76 -5.73 2.26
C VAL A 285 7.90 -4.85 1.35
N ILE A 286 7.43 -5.42 0.26
CA ILE A 286 6.43 -4.81 -0.63
C ILE A 286 5.16 -5.65 -0.58
N ARG A 287 4.02 -5.03 -0.23
CA ARG A 287 2.76 -5.78 -0.06
C ARG A 287 1.49 -4.99 -0.35
N TYR A 288 0.40 -5.69 -0.62
CA TYR A 288 -0.92 -5.09 -0.89
C TYR A 288 -0.86 -4.06 -2.02
N ILE A 289 -0.38 -4.53 -3.17
CA ILE A 289 -0.19 -3.70 -4.36
C ILE A 289 -1.27 -4.02 -5.39
N SER A 290 -1.92 -3.01 -5.97
CA SER A 290 -2.85 -3.21 -7.09
C SER A 290 -3.08 -1.98 -7.95
N GLY A 291 -3.04 -2.17 -9.27
CA GLY A 291 -3.30 -1.14 -10.28
C GLY A 291 -4.78 -0.92 -10.55
N ALA A 292 -5.65 -1.83 -10.08
CA ALA A 292 -7.09 -1.77 -10.30
C ALA A 292 -7.76 -0.46 -9.81
N SER A 293 -7.16 0.21 -8.82
CA SER A 293 -7.63 1.50 -8.30
C SER A 293 -6.87 2.72 -8.84
N ALA A 294 -5.93 2.56 -9.79
CA ALA A 294 -5.12 3.66 -10.33
C ALA A 294 -5.93 4.73 -11.11
N ASN A 295 -7.24 4.52 -11.31
CA ASN A 295 -8.18 5.47 -11.91
C ASN A 295 -8.62 6.60 -10.95
N PHE A 296 -7.71 7.15 -10.15
CA PHE A 296 -8.02 8.36 -9.39
C PHE A 296 -8.13 9.55 -10.36
N ALA A 297 -9.24 10.29 -10.30
CA ALA A 297 -9.46 11.46 -11.16
C ALA A 297 -8.31 12.50 -11.08
N GLY A 298 -7.59 12.57 -9.95
CA GLY A 298 -6.38 13.39 -9.77
C GLY A 298 -5.06 12.73 -10.14
N ALA A 299 -4.99 11.40 -10.27
CA ALA A 299 -3.79 10.70 -10.75
C ALA A 299 -3.57 10.91 -12.26
N ALA A 300 -4.66 10.93 -13.03
CA ALA A 300 -4.60 11.12 -14.48
C ALA A 300 -3.94 12.45 -14.89
N THR A 301 -4.15 13.53 -14.12
CA THR A 301 -3.54 14.84 -14.40
C THR A 301 -2.06 14.90 -14.01
N GLN A 302 -1.65 14.20 -12.95
CA GLN A 302 -0.26 14.21 -12.46
C GLN A 302 0.64 13.24 -13.24
N LEU A 303 0.06 12.13 -13.71
CA LEU A 303 0.74 11.21 -14.61
C LEU A 303 0.57 11.59 -16.08
N ALA A 304 -0.20 12.63 -16.44
CA ALA A 304 -0.42 13.02 -17.85
C ALA A 304 0.88 13.29 -18.62
N SER A 305 1.93 13.78 -17.95
CA SER A 305 3.26 13.98 -18.56
C SER A 305 4.04 12.68 -18.74
N TYR A 306 3.72 11.66 -17.95
CA TYR A 306 4.24 10.31 -18.08
C TYR A 306 3.26 9.57 -18.97
N ASN A 307 3.49 9.57 -20.28
CA ASN A 307 2.63 8.96 -21.30
C ASN A 307 2.54 7.42 -21.14
N LEU A 308 1.97 6.96 -20.02
CA LEU A 308 1.85 5.58 -19.55
C LEU A 308 0.67 4.88 -20.25
N LEU A 309 0.31 5.30 -21.47
CA LEU A 309 -0.86 4.84 -22.21
C LEU A 309 -0.94 3.31 -22.16
N GLY A 310 -1.99 2.80 -21.52
CA GLY A 310 -2.30 1.36 -21.47
C GLY A 310 -1.63 0.56 -20.34
N ILE A 311 -0.73 1.13 -19.54
CA ILE A 311 -0.17 0.41 -18.38
C ILE A 311 -1.03 0.69 -17.14
N SER A 312 -2.15 -0.01 -17.05
CA SER A 312 -3.01 -0.08 -15.86
C SER A 312 -2.58 -1.16 -14.85
N ALA A 313 -1.43 -1.80 -15.10
CA ALA A 313 -0.92 -2.90 -14.29
C ALA A 313 -0.40 -2.42 -12.94
N GLY A 314 -0.86 -3.05 -11.85
CA GLY A 314 -0.23 -2.91 -10.54
C GLY A 314 0.97 -3.82 -10.41
N ALA A 315 2.07 -3.31 -9.85
CA ALA A 315 3.22 -4.15 -9.56
C ALA A 315 4.00 -3.69 -8.34
N GLY A 316 4.50 -4.64 -7.55
CA GLY A 316 5.44 -4.31 -6.48
C GLY A 316 6.62 -3.49 -7.01
N ILE A 317 7.19 -3.93 -8.14
CA ILE A 317 8.09 -3.14 -8.98
C ILE A 317 7.55 -3.17 -10.42
N LEU A 318 7.22 -2.01 -10.96
CA LEU A 318 6.95 -1.79 -12.37
C LEU A 318 8.17 -1.09 -12.97
N SER A 319 8.71 -1.60 -14.07
CA SER A 319 9.88 -0.99 -14.69
C SER A 319 9.72 -0.96 -16.19
N LEU A 320 9.81 0.24 -16.75
CA LEU A 320 9.91 0.46 -18.18
C LEU A 320 11.40 0.66 -18.46
N SER A 321 12.11 -0.39 -18.85
CA SER A 321 13.54 -0.32 -19.23
C SER A 321 14.49 0.24 -18.15
N GLY A 322 14.20 0.00 -16.87
CA GLY A 322 15.06 0.39 -15.74
C GLY A 322 16.15 -0.63 -15.40
N LYS A 323 16.91 -0.34 -14.33
CA LYS A 323 17.87 -1.26 -13.70
C LYS A 323 17.48 -1.52 -12.25
N VAL A 324 17.09 -2.74 -11.93
CA VAL A 324 16.57 -3.10 -10.61
C VAL A 324 17.43 -4.20 -10.00
N THR A 325 17.94 -3.95 -8.80
CA THR A 325 18.58 -4.97 -7.96
C THR A 325 17.79 -5.11 -6.67
N VAL A 326 17.36 -6.33 -6.37
CA VAL A 326 16.52 -6.66 -5.22
C VAL A 326 17.16 -7.77 -4.42
N GLU A 327 17.36 -7.54 -3.13
CA GLU A 327 18.04 -8.47 -2.23
C GLU A 327 17.25 -8.64 -0.92
N ASN A 328 17.17 -9.87 -0.41
CA ASN A 328 16.55 -10.15 0.90
C ASN A 328 15.16 -9.51 1.06
N THR A 329 14.33 -9.55 0.02
CA THR A 329 13.07 -8.81 0.00
C THR A 329 11.87 -9.75 -0.13
N LEU A 330 10.83 -9.46 0.63
CA LEU A 330 9.53 -10.13 0.52
C LEU A 330 8.60 -9.31 -0.38
N PHE A 331 8.06 -9.95 -1.42
CA PHE A 331 6.87 -9.50 -2.12
C PHE A 331 5.71 -10.40 -1.69
N SER A 332 4.66 -9.80 -1.13
CA SER A 332 3.46 -10.55 -0.75
C SER A 332 2.19 -9.86 -1.17
N ASP A 333 1.16 -10.64 -1.49
CA ASP A 333 -0.19 -10.11 -1.77
C ASP A 333 -0.19 -8.94 -2.79
N CYS A 334 0.56 -9.11 -3.88
CA CYS A 334 0.57 -8.20 -5.02
C CYS A 334 -0.49 -8.70 -6.01
N TYR A 335 -1.62 -8.02 -6.10
CA TYR A 335 -2.83 -8.53 -6.75
C TYR A 335 -2.64 -8.81 -8.25
N GLU A 336 -1.65 -8.21 -8.89
CA GLU A 336 -1.18 -8.60 -10.22
C GLU A 336 0.27 -9.11 -10.15
N TYR A 337 1.26 -8.22 -10.30
CA TYR A 337 2.67 -8.57 -10.43
C TYR A 337 3.45 -8.25 -9.14
N ALA A 338 4.36 -9.13 -8.75
CA ALA A 338 5.43 -8.77 -7.81
C ALA A 338 6.47 -7.90 -8.52
N VAL A 339 6.89 -8.32 -9.73
CA VAL A 339 7.77 -7.55 -10.60
C VAL A 339 7.30 -7.66 -12.04
N LEU A 340 7.10 -6.51 -12.69
CA LEU A 340 6.82 -6.39 -14.12
C LEU A 340 7.91 -5.55 -14.78
N GLY A 341 8.70 -6.18 -15.66
CA GLY A 341 9.67 -5.50 -16.51
C GLY A 341 9.19 -5.42 -17.95
N TYR A 342 9.10 -4.21 -18.49
CA TYR A 342 8.59 -3.92 -19.83
C TYR A 342 9.61 -3.13 -20.66
N GLY A 343 9.70 -3.40 -21.96
CA GLY A 343 10.58 -2.67 -22.88
C GLY A 343 12.07 -2.93 -22.69
N GLY A 344 12.46 -3.97 -21.95
CA GLY A 344 13.86 -4.29 -21.65
C GLY A 344 14.29 -3.92 -20.22
N GLY A 345 15.59 -3.76 -20.00
CA GLY A 345 16.17 -3.41 -18.69
C GLY A 345 16.89 -4.57 -18.00
N GLU A 346 17.47 -4.29 -16.84
CA GLU A 346 18.23 -5.26 -16.05
C GLU A 346 17.51 -5.54 -14.73
N TYR A 347 17.24 -6.82 -14.43
CA TYR A 347 16.50 -7.25 -13.24
C TYR A 347 17.27 -8.33 -12.50
N ASN A 348 17.73 -8.03 -11.29
CA ASN A 348 18.49 -8.96 -10.46
C ASN A 348 17.77 -9.17 -9.13
N LEU A 349 17.23 -10.37 -8.91
CA LEU A 349 16.57 -10.77 -7.67
C LEU A 349 17.42 -11.84 -6.99
N ASN A 350 17.81 -11.61 -5.74
CA ASN A 350 18.62 -12.54 -4.97
C ASN A 350 18.10 -12.69 -3.54
N TYR A 351 17.91 -13.94 -3.08
CA TYR A 351 17.28 -14.22 -1.78
C TYR A 351 15.95 -13.47 -1.59
N CYS A 352 15.12 -13.45 -2.63
CA CYS A 352 13.79 -12.86 -2.56
C CYS A 352 12.75 -13.95 -2.29
N THR A 353 11.73 -13.63 -1.50
CA THR A 353 10.54 -14.46 -1.41
C THR A 353 9.39 -13.73 -2.08
N VAL A 354 8.78 -14.35 -3.07
CA VAL A 354 7.50 -13.94 -3.64
C VAL A 354 6.46 -14.93 -3.14
N GLY A 355 5.53 -14.44 -2.34
CA GLY A 355 4.42 -15.18 -1.78
C GLY A 355 3.11 -14.51 -2.16
N ASN A 356 2.62 -14.76 -3.36
CA ASN A 356 1.54 -13.98 -3.92
C ASN A 356 0.16 -14.64 -3.78
N TYR A 357 -0.46 -14.44 -2.61
CA TYR A 357 -1.69 -15.08 -2.14
C TYR A 357 -2.80 -14.07 -1.80
N ALA A 358 -2.99 -13.07 -2.66
CA ALA A 358 -3.94 -11.96 -2.45
C ALA A 358 -5.28 -12.42 -1.82
N ALA A 359 -5.66 -11.77 -0.71
CA ALA A 359 -6.63 -12.25 0.28
C ALA A 359 -8.13 -12.13 -0.13
N THR A 360 -8.47 -11.93 -1.41
CA THR A 360 -9.85 -11.60 -1.83
C THR A 360 -10.27 -12.30 -3.12
N SER A 361 -11.58 -12.29 -3.42
CA SER A 361 -12.26 -12.85 -4.60
C SER A 361 -11.78 -12.40 -5.98
N ALA A 362 -10.76 -11.55 -6.07
CA ALA A 362 -10.09 -11.22 -7.33
C ALA A 362 -9.22 -12.41 -7.76
N VAL A 363 -9.63 -13.08 -8.83
CA VAL A 363 -8.83 -14.14 -9.45
C VAL A 363 -7.61 -13.49 -10.06
N ARG A 364 -6.44 -13.67 -9.44
CA ARG A 364 -5.16 -13.38 -10.08
C ARG A 364 -5.14 -14.07 -11.46
N SER A 365 -4.70 -13.37 -12.48
CA SER A 365 -4.58 -13.90 -13.84
C SER A 365 -3.18 -13.74 -14.43
N THR A 366 -2.27 -13.12 -13.68
CA THR A 366 -0.92 -12.79 -14.12
C THR A 366 0.11 -13.54 -13.28
N ALA A 367 1.21 -13.95 -13.92
CA ALA A 367 2.39 -14.45 -13.22
C ALA A 367 2.95 -13.37 -12.27
N SER A 368 3.52 -13.77 -11.13
CA SER A 368 4.12 -12.80 -10.20
C SER A 368 5.33 -12.09 -10.80
N LEU A 369 6.16 -12.81 -11.56
CA LEU A 369 7.31 -12.26 -12.26
C LEU A 369 7.03 -12.29 -13.76
N THR A 370 7.06 -11.14 -14.42
CA THR A 370 6.85 -11.05 -15.86
C THR A 370 7.85 -10.11 -16.48
N PHE A 371 8.51 -10.55 -17.55
CA PHE A 371 9.50 -9.77 -18.27
C PHE A 371 9.25 -9.84 -19.76
N THR A 372 9.26 -8.68 -20.40
CA THR A 372 9.10 -8.55 -21.85
C THR A 372 10.03 -7.47 -22.39
N ASN A 373 10.54 -7.70 -23.60
CA ASN A 373 11.30 -6.72 -24.34
C ASN A 373 10.41 -5.88 -25.27
N SER A 374 9.11 -6.18 -25.38
CA SER A 374 8.14 -5.37 -26.11
C SER A 374 8.09 -3.95 -25.53
N SER A 375 8.07 -2.95 -26.41
CA SER A 375 8.10 -1.53 -26.08
C SER A 375 6.82 -1.11 -25.37
N ALA A 376 6.98 -0.40 -24.25
CA ALA A 376 5.88 0.12 -23.44
C ALA A 376 5.01 1.15 -24.16
N LEU A 377 5.47 1.68 -25.30
CA LEU A 377 4.81 2.76 -26.04
C LEU A 377 3.88 2.23 -27.14
N ASP A 378 4.27 1.17 -27.83
CA ASP A 378 3.56 0.66 -29.01
C ASP A 378 3.21 -0.83 -28.93
N GLY A 379 3.78 -1.58 -27.97
CA GLY A 379 3.60 -3.02 -27.80
C GLY A 379 4.11 -3.87 -28.97
N LYS A 380 4.84 -3.27 -29.92
CA LYS A 380 5.24 -3.89 -31.19
C LYS A 380 6.75 -3.88 -31.39
N MET A 381 7.43 -2.80 -31.02
CA MET A 381 8.87 -2.71 -31.11
C MET A 381 9.51 -3.55 -30.01
N HIS A 382 10.50 -4.37 -30.34
CA HIS A 382 11.25 -5.14 -29.36
C HIS A 382 12.57 -4.42 -29.03
N ASN A 383 12.71 -4.01 -27.78
CA ASN A 383 13.85 -3.26 -27.28
C ASN A 383 15.00 -4.21 -26.89
N PRO A 384 16.26 -3.90 -27.22
CA PRO A 384 17.39 -4.73 -26.80
C PRO A 384 17.74 -4.51 -25.33
N GLY A 385 18.54 -5.43 -24.79
CA GLY A 385 19.14 -5.30 -23.46
C GLY A 385 18.21 -5.64 -22.30
N LEU A 386 17.31 -6.61 -22.50
CA LEU A 386 16.62 -7.28 -21.40
C LEU A 386 17.56 -8.32 -20.77
N ALA A 387 17.80 -8.21 -19.47
CA ALA A 387 18.55 -9.19 -18.69
C ALA A 387 17.79 -9.50 -17.40
N VAL A 388 17.66 -10.79 -17.07
CA VAL A 388 16.88 -11.26 -15.93
C VAL A 388 17.69 -12.29 -15.15
N SER A 389 17.97 -12.01 -13.89
CA SER A 389 18.56 -12.96 -12.95
C SER A 389 17.67 -13.16 -11.74
N VAL A 390 17.31 -14.41 -11.45
CA VAL A 390 16.59 -14.82 -10.25
C VAL A 390 17.37 -15.94 -9.58
N LYS A 391 17.96 -15.63 -8.42
CA LYS A 391 18.89 -16.52 -7.72
C LYS A 391 18.50 -16.70 -6.26
N ASN A 392 18.76 -17.89 -5.72
CA ASN A 392 18.59 -18.18 -4.29
C ASN A 392 17.20 -17.85 -3.74
N SER A 393 16.17 -17.83 -4.59
CA SER A 393 14.88 -17.19 -4.30
C SER A 393 13.75 -18.21 -4.20
N VAL A 394 12.60 -17.76 -3.71
CA VAL A 394 11.34 -18.50 -3.71
C VAL A 394 10.33 -17.70 -4.52
N VAL A 395 9.76 -18.30 -5.57
CA VAL A 395 8.76 -17.67 -6.43
C VAL A 395 7.50 -18.53 -6.44
N TRP A 396 6.51 -18.13 -5.64
CA TRP A 396 5.31 -18.91 -5.45
C TRP A 396 4.07 -18.06 -5.21
N GLY A 397 2.92 -18.57 -5.59
CA GLY A 397 1.63 -17.94 -5.39
C GLY A 397 0.51 -18.85 -5.89
N THR A 398 -0.65 -18.26 -6.13
CA THR A 398 -1.87 -18.98 -6.52
C THR A 398 -1.90 -19.42 -7.99
N ILE A 399 -1.05 -18.89 -8.87
CA ILE A 399 -1.05 -19.16 -10.32
C ILE A 399 -0.16 -20.35 -10.68
N GLU A 400 -0.51 -21.08 -11.74
CA GLU A 400 0.24 -22.26 -12.21
C GLU A 400 1.65 -21.91 -12.71
N ASP A 401 1.78 -20.76 -13.39
CA ASP A 401 3.03 -20.19 -13.87
C ASP A 401 3.28 -18.84 -13.19
N GLU A 402 4.18 -18.80 -12.21
CA GLU A 402 4.51 -17.58 -11.47
C GLU A 402 5.70 -16.80 -12.08
N LEU A 403 6.28 -17.33 -13.16
CA LEU A 403 7.27 -16.68 -14.01
C LEU A 403 6.81 -16.71 -15.46
N PHE A 404 6.82 -15.57 -16.13
CA PHE A 404 6.55 -15.45 -17.56
C PHE A 404 7.64 -14.62 -18.25
N LEU A 405 8.21 -15.19 -19.30
CA LEU A 405 9.24 -14.59 -20.14
C LEU A 405 8.68 -14.48 -21.57
N GLU A 406 8.19 -13.29 -21.91
CA GLU A 406 7.69 -13.02 -23.26
C GLU A 406 8.86 -12.76 -24.19
N ASN A 407 8.81 -13.27 -25.43
CA ASN A 407 9.88 -13.16 -26.44
C ASN A 407 11.25 -13.71 -25.97
N TYR A 408 11.24 -14.72 -25.11
CA TYR A 408 12.43 -15.29 -24.46
C TYR A 408 13.62 -15.53 -25.41
N ASP A 409 13.37 -16.06 -26.61
CA ASP A 409 14.44 -16.44 -27.55
C ASP A 409 15.34 -15.26 -27.96
N GLU A 410 14.85 -14.02 -27.86
CA GLU A 410 15.58 -12.79 -28.21
C GLU A 410 16.60 -12.38 -27.14
N TYR A 411 16.46 -12.85 -25.90
CA TYR A 411 17.32 -12.48 -24.77
C TYR A 411 17.74 -13.67 -23.89
N LYS A 412 17.55 -14.91 -24.37
CA LYS A 412 17.83 -16.15 -23.63
C LYS A 412 19.22 -16.23 -23.01
N SER A 413 20.25 -15.66 -23.65
CA SER A 413 21.62 -15.64 -23.14
C SER A 413 21.80 -14.74 -21.90
N ALA A 414 20.85 -13.84 -21.64
CA ALA A 414 20.84 -12.91 -20.52
C ALA A 414 19.81 -13.30 -19.44
N VAL A 415 19.27 -14.53 -19.49
CA VAL A 415 18.39 -15.09 -18.46
C VAL A 415 19.15 -16.08 -17.60
N ALA A 416 19.12 -15.87 -16.28
CA ALA A 416 19.73 -16.76 -15.29
C ALA A 416 18.78 -17.00 -14.12
N VAL A 417 18.04 -18.11 -14.17
CA VAL A 417 17.18 -18.60 -13.08
C VAL A 417 17.85 -19.82 -12.44
N GLN A 418 18.44 -19.64 -11.26
CA GLN A 418 19.30 -20.64 -10.63
C GLN A 418 19.06 -20.74 -9.13
N ASN A 419 19.25 -21.93 -8.56
CA ASN A 419 19.05 -22.23 -7.15
C ASN A 419 17.76 -21.60 -6.59
N THR A 420 16.65 -21.73 -7.32
CA THR A 420 15.39 -21.08 -7.00
C THR A 420 14.28 -22.12 -6.86
N LEU A 421 13.43 -21.98 -5.84
CA LEU A 421 12.20 -22.75 -5.70
C LEU A 421 11.10 -21.98 -6.43
N LEU A 422 10.54 -22.55 -7.49
CA LEU A 422 9.63 -21.83 -8.38
C LEU A 422 8.45 -22.68 -8.84
N ARG A 423 7.29 -22.03 -8.96
CA ARG A 423 6.09 -22.60 -9.57
C ARG A 423 6.03 -22.25 -11.05
N THR A 424 6.23 -23.25 -11.92
CA THR A 424 6.00 -23.12 -13.35
C THR A 424 5.78 -24.48 -13.98
N LYS A 425 4.71 -24.61 -14.74
CA LYS A 425 4.49 -25.75 -15.62
C LYS A 425 5.08 -25.50 -16.99
N LEU A 426 5.01 -24.25 -17.48
CA LEU A 426 5.47 -23.84 -18.79
C LEU A 426 6.97 -24.11 -19.00
N TYR A 427 7.77 -23.94 -17.94
CA TYR A 427 9.23 -24.08 -18.00
C TYR A 427 9.77 -25.29 -17.21
N ALA A 428 8.92 -26.31 -16.96
CA ALA A 428 9.29 -27.48 -16.15
C ALA A 428 10.16 -28.53 -16.85
N ALA A 429 10.53 -28.31 -18.11
CA ALA A 429 11.41 -29.22 -18.86
C ALA A 429 12.87 -29.15 -18.36
N THR A 430 13.65 -30.18 -18.66
CA THR A 430 15.09 -30.23 -18.34
C THR A 430 15.99 -29.68 -19.46
N THR A 431 15.42 -29.39 -20.63
CA THR A 431 16.12 -28.87 -21.80
C THR A 431 15.35 -27.69 -22.38
N ASP A 432 16.07 -26.74 -22.96
CA ASP A 432 15.47 -25.60 -23.64
C ASP A 432 14.67 -26.03 -24.87
N ALA A 433 13.58 -25.30 -25.14
CA ALA A 433 12.81 -25.33 -26.37
C ALA A 433 12.52 -23.89 -26.82
N ALA A 434 11.98 -23.72 -28.03
CA ALA A 434 11.61 -22.39 -28.54
C ALA A 434 10.69 -21.65 -27.55
N GLY A 435 11.12 -20.48 -27.10
CA GLY A 435 10.44 -19.63 -26.13
C GLY A 435 10.35 -20.19 -24.70
N LYS A 436 11.00 -21.33 -24.41
CA LYS A 436 10.82 -22.06 -23.14
C LYS A 436 12.17 -22.53 -22.58
N PRO A 437 12.73 -21.86 -21.57
CA PRO A 437 13.88 -22.40 -20.85
C PRO A 437 13.56 -23.72 -20.15
N GLY A 438 14.53 -24.63 -20.12
CA GLY A 438 14.47 -25.88 -19.37
C GLY A 438 14.83 -25.67 -17.90
N LEU A 439 13.96 -25.03 -17.11
CA LEU A 439 14.28 -24.63 -15.74
C LEU A 439 14.43 -25.78 -14.74
N ALA A 440 14.03 -27.00 -15.11
CA ALA A 440 14.27 -28.21 -14.30
C ALA A 440 15.63 -28.87 -14.57
N ALA A 441 16.49 -28.30 -15.41
CA ALA A 441 17.84 -28.79 -15.64
C ALA A 441 18.62 -28.88 -14.32
N THR A 442 19.28 -30.02 -14.08
CA THR A 442 20.01 -30.28 -12.82
C THR A 442 21.15 -29.28 -12.57
N SER A 443 21.76 -28.75 -13.64
CA SER A 443 22.81 -27.73 -13.60
C SER A 443 22.34 -26.37 -13.05
N LEU A 444 21.03 -26.10 -13.07
CA LEU A 444 20.46 -24.86 -12.53
C LEU A 444 20.15 -24.97 -11.04
N ASN A 445 20.12 -26.19 -10.48
CA ASN A 445 19.82 -26.45 -9.07
C ASN A 445 18.48 -25.86 -8.60
N ASN A 446 17.51 -25.69 -9.51
CA ASN A 446 16.17 -25.20 -9.19
C ASN A 446 15.30 -26.30 -8.58
N VAL A 447 14.30 -25.90 -7.80
CA VAL A 447 13.23 -26.77 -7.30
C VAL A 447 11.94 -26.34 -7.98
N VAL A 448 11.49 -27.09 -8.99
CA VAL A 448 10.31 -26.74 -9.79
C VAL A 448 9.07 -27.46 -9.27
N ASN A 449 7.96 -26.73 -9.13
CA ASN A 449 6.63 -27.26 -8.76
C ASN A 449 6.56 -28.05 -7.45
N SER A 450 7.46 -27.78 -6.51
CA SER A 450 7.37 -28.31 -5.14
C SER A 450 6.93 -27.21 -4.19
N ASP A 451 5.83 -27.47 -3.47
CA ASP A 451 5.25 -26.53 -2.52
C ASP A 451 6.31 -26.05 -1.50
N PRO A 452 6.50 -24.72 -1.33
CA PRO A 452 7.47 -24.15 -0.40
C PRO A 452 7.12 -24.41 1.07
N LYS A 453 5.91 -24.89 1.38
CA LYS A 453 5.43 -25.16 2.73
C LYS A 453 5.54 -23.93 3.63
N PHE A 454 5.13 -22.77 3.14
CA PHE A 454 5.08 -21.56 3.95
C PHE A 454 4.28 -21.80 5.24
N VAL A 455 4.76 -21.25 6.36
CA VAL A 455 4.14 -21.45 7.69
C VAL A 455 2.67 -21.00 7.69
N ARG A 456 2.37 -19.82 7.11
CA ARG A 456 1.00 -19.30 7.04
C ARG A 456 0.81 -18.35 5.84
N PRO A 457 0.61 -18.85 4.61
CA PRO A 457 0.47 -17.98 3.43
C PRO A 457 -0.87 -17.24 3.34
N TYR A 458 -1.93 -17.74 3.99
CA TYR A 458 -3.29 -17.16 3.95
C TYR A 458 -3.65 -16.38 5.24
N GLY A 459 -2.72 -15.59 5.75
CA GLY A 459 -2.89 -14.87 7.04
C GLY A 459 -3.37 -13.42 6.93
N GLY A 460 -3.55 -12.88 5.72
CA GLY A 460 -3.74 -11.43 5.53
C GLY A 460 -2.61 -10.64 6.18
N ALA A 461 -2.92 -9.74 7.11
CA ALA A 461 -1.92 -9.00 7.90
C ALA A 461 -1.01 -9.90 8.77
N SER A 462 -1.38 -11.15 9.00
CA SER A 462 -0.62 -12.13 9.78
C SER A 462 0.10 -13.17 8.92
N ALA A 463 0.18 -12.99 7.60
CA ALA A 463 0.86 -13.95 6.73
C ALA A 463 2.33 -14.16 7.15
N ASP A 464 2.77 -15.41 7.05
CA ASP A 464 4.11 -15.85 7.40
C ASP A 464 4.70 -16.72 6.26
N TYR A 465 5.73 -16.18 5.63
CA TYR A 465 6.41 -16.76 4.48
C TYR A 465 7.75 -17.40 4.82
N HIS A 466 8.02 -17.69 6.10
CA HIS A 466 9.10 -18.62 6.44
C HIS A 466 8.80 -20.00 5.84
N LEU A 467 9.86 -20.70 5.43
CA LEU A 467 9.75 -22.08 4.97
C LEU A 467 9.50 -22.99 6.18
N GLY A 468 8.38 -23.72 6.14
CA GLY A 468 8.02 -24.68 7.15
C GLY A 468 8.79 -26.00 7.04
N PRO A 469 8.58 -26.93 7.98
CA PRO A 469 9.26 -28.22 8.00
C PRO A 469 9.11 -28.98 6.68
N ASN A 470 10.17 -29.68 6.28
CA ASN A 470 10.25 -30.50 5.06
C ASN A 470 10.15 -29.73 3.73
N SER A 471 10.17 -28.38 3.75
CA SER A 471 10.32 -27.61 2.52
C SER A 471 11.63 -27.96 1.81
N LEU A 472 11.56 -28.22 0.50
CA LEU A 472 12.75 -28.47 -0.31
C LEU A 472 13.62 -27.22 -0.50
N GLY A 473 13.13 -26.04 -0.08
CA GLY A 473 13.90 -24.80 -0.05
C GLY A 473 14.82 -24.65 1.17
N LEU A 474 14.75 -25.54 2.16
CA LEU A 474 15.61 -25.50 3.33
C LEU A 474 17.00 -26.08 3.05
N ASN A 475 18.04 -25.54 3.72
CA ASN A 475 19.40 -26.05 3.79
C ASN A 475 20.03 -26.40 2.42
N ARG A 476 19.87 -25.53 1.41
CA ARG A 476 20.34 -25.79 0.05
C ARG A 476 21.86 -25.70 -0.01
N SER A 477 22.53 -26.83 -0.26
CA SER A 477 24.00 -26.92 -0.20
C SER A 477 24.70 -27.39 -1.47
N ALA A 478 23.99 -27.79 -2.52
CA ALA A 478 24.63 -28.48 -3.65
C ALA A 478 25.48 -27.54 -4.52
N GLN A 479 25.07 -26.28 -4.67
CA GLN A 479 25.77 -25.25 -5.44
C GLN A 479 25.39 -23.89 -4.85
N GLN A 480 26.24 -23.30 -4.00
CA GLN A 480 26.05 -21.91 -3.61
C GLN A 480 26.15 -21.05 -4.88
N VAL A 481 25.06 -20.37 -5.24
CA VAL A 481 25.04 -19.50 -6.41
C VAL A 481 25.32 -18.07 -5.96
N PRO A 482 26.41 -17.42 -6.40
CA PRO A 482 26.71 -16.05 -6.01
C PRO A 482 25.73 -15.04 -6.65
N PRO A 483 25.49 -13.88 -5.99
CA PRO A 483 26.13 -13.46 -4.74
C PRO A 483 25.50 -14.09 -3.48
N PHE A 484 26.33 -14.46 -2.52
CA PHE A 484 25.87 -14.92 -1.20
C PHE A 484 25.58 -13.70 -0.31
N LEU A 485 24.47 -13.74 0.42
CA LEU A 485 24.13 -12.76 1.45
C LEU A 485 24.26 -13.43 2.82
N ASP A 486 25.03 -12.84 3.71
CA ASP A 486 25.37 -13.41 5.02
C ASP A 486 24.23 -13.36 6.03
N ARG A 487 23.23 -12.52 5.78
CA ARG A 487 22.03 -12.36 6.61
C ARG A 487 20.77 -12.36 5.79
N ASP A 488 19.67 -12.72 6.43
CA ASP A 488 18.33 -12.73 5.84
C ASP A 488 17.61 -11.37 6.02
N LEU A 489 16.33 -11.31 5.60
CA LEU A 489 15.46 -10.14 5.76
C LEU A 489 15.30 -9.72 7.22
N LEU A 490 15.24 -10.69 8.14
CA LEU A 490 15.13 -10.44 9.57
C LEU A 490 16.48 -10.18 10.24
N ASN A 491 17.55 -10.03 9.46
CA ASN A 491 18.92 -9.86 9.92
C ASN A 491 19.48 -11.08 10.67
N LEU A 492 18.91 -12.27 10.51
CA LEU A 492 19.46 -13.50 11.08
C LEU A 492 20.62 -14.02 10.21
N PRO A 493 21.69 -14.59 10.81
CA PRO A 493 22.79 -15.18 10.05
C PRO A 493 22.34 -16.33 9.14
N ARG A 494 22.83 -16.35 7.90
CA ARG A 494 22.70 -17.48 6.97
C ARG A 494 23.91 -18.40 7.09
N PRO A 495 23.71 -19.72 7.31
CA PRO A 495 24.81 -20.67 7.24
C PRO A 495 25.37 -20.72 5.83
N ALA A 496 26.65 -20.34 5.65
CA ALA A 496 27.27 -20.29 4.32
C ALA A 496 27.14 -21.64 3.58
N ALA A 497 27.44 -22.77 4.22
CA ALA A 497 27.38 -24.06 3.55
C ALA A 497 25.96 -24.48 3.10
N ARG A 498 24.91 -24.05 3.81
CA ARG A 498 23.55 -24.56 3.64
C ARG A 498 22.48 -23.47 3.89
N PRO A 499 22.46 -22.37 3.14
CA PRO A 499 21.44 -21.34 3.32
C PRO A 499 20.06 -21.86 2.88
N ASP A 500 19.02 -21.32 3.48
CA ASP A 500 17.65 -21.49 2.97
C ASP A 500 17.42 -20.58 1.77
N LEU A 501 16.50 -20.98 0.88
CA LEU A 501 16.05 -20.12 -0.22
C LEU A 501 15.12 -19.02 0.26
N GLY A 502 15.13 -17.92 -0.49
CA GLY A 502 14.24 -16.79 -0.28
C GLY A 502 14.72 -15.83 0.80
N ALA A 503 13.85 -14.91 1.19
CA ALA A 503 14.17 -13.77 2.05
C ALA A 503 14.41 -14.14 3.51
N TYR A 504 14.03 -15.33 3.95
CA TYR A 504 14.11 -15.76 5.35
C TYR A 504 15.10 -16.90 5.53
N GLN A 505 15.68 -16.99 6.72
CA GLN A 505 16.38 -18.16 7.22
C GLN A 505 15.54 -18.77 8.33
N SER A 506 15.20 -20.05 8.22
CA SER A 506 14.46 -20.74 9.27
C SER A 506 15.39 -21.05 10.43
N THR A 507 15.01 -20.61 11.63
CA THR A 507 15.64 -21.02 12.89
C THR A 507 15.04 -22.37 13.28
N LYS A 508 15.88 -23.39 13.49
CA LYS A 508 15.45 -24.72 13.91
C LYS A 508 14.58 -24.70 15.17
#